data_AF-A0A928TH67-F1
#
_entry.id   AF-A0A928TH67-F1
#
_cell.length_a   1.000
_cell.length_b   1.000
_cell.length_c   1.000
_cell.angle_alpha   90.00
_cell.angle_beta   90.00
_cell.angle_gamma   90.00
#
_symmetry.space_group_name_H-M   'P 1'
#
loop_
_entity.id
_entity.type
_entity.pdbx_description
1 polymer ?
#
loop_
_entity_poly.entity_id
_entity_poly.type
_entity_poly.pdbx_seq_one_letter_code
_entity_poly.pdbx_strand_id
1 'polypeptide(L)'
;MPAPRLASTLLHRLSQQQSEDLYALIIERHRHASFVVTSNRDVSEWVALFADPILANSALDRLANGAHQLVIDGPSYRAKLAPRPTSETPMP
;
A
#
# COMPACT_ATOMS: atom_id res chain seq x y z
N MET A 1 -3.05 18.89 24.78
CA MET A 1 -2.69 17.47 24.60
C MET A 1 -3.02 17.07 23.15
N PRO A 2 -2.05 17.05 22.22
CA PRO A 2 -2.31 16.64 20.85
C PRO A 2 -2.51 15.11 20.78
N ALA A 3 -3.54 14.67 20.05
CA ALA A 3 -3.85 13.26 19.84
C ALA A 3 -2.66 12.51 19.20
N PRO A 4 -2.43 11.23 19.56
CA PRO A 4 -1.32 10.47 19.02
C PRO A 4 -1.52 10.32 17.51
N ARG A 5 -0.55 10.80 16.71
CA ARG A 5 -0.46 10.49 15.29
C ARG A 5 -0.44 8.97 15.18
N LEU A 6 -1.40 8.41 14.45
CA LEU A 6 -1.42 7.00 14.09
C LEU A 6 -0.08 6.69 13.42
N ALA A 7 0.82 6.08 14.18
CA ALA A 7 2.07 5.59 13.68
C ALA A 7 1.77 4.67 12.49
N SER A 8 2.54 4.85 11.42
CA SER A 8 2.60 4.10 10.17
C SER A 8 2.89 2.60 10.31
N THR A 9 2.74 2.03 11.51
CA THR A 9 2.86 0.61 11.83
C THR A 9 1.55 -0.10 11.49
N LEU A 10 1.38 -0.62 10.28
CA LEU A 10 0.63 -1.87 10.01
C LEU A 10 0.91 -2.39 8.58
N LEU A 11 2.17 -2.38 8.16
CA LEU A 11 2.65 -3.35 7.16
C LEU A 11 3.87 -4.01 7.81
N HIS A 12 3.62 -5.13 8.47
CA HIS A 12 4.65 -6.01 8.99
C HIS A 12 5.35 -6.68 7.80
N ARG A 13 6.59 -7.11 7.99
CA ARG A 13 7.21 -7.99 7.00
C ARG A 13 6.31 -9.21 6.80
N LEU A 14 6.21 -9.62 5.55
CA LEU A 14 5.59 -10.87 5.17
C LEU A 14 6.40 -11.99 5.81
N SER A 15 5.70 -12.97 6.38
CA SER A 15 6.33 -14.25 6.69
C SER A 15 6.90 -14.86 5.41
N GLN A 16 7.74 -15.89 5.56
CA GLN A 16 8.26 -16.62 4.40
C GLN A 16 7.11 -17.17 3.53
N GLN A 17 6.14 -17.84 4.15
CA GLN A 17 4.97 -18.35 3.43
C GLN A 17 4.20 -17.25 2.71
N GLN A 18 3.95 -16.11 3.37
CA GLN A 18 3.22 -15.00 2.75
C GLN A 18 3.99 -14.38 1.57
N SER A 19 5.32 -14.35 1.65
CA SER A 19 6.19 -13.89 0.56
C SER A 19 6.10 -14.82 -0.65
N GLU A 20 6.15 -16.13 -0.40
CA GLU A 20 6.03 -17.17 -1.42
C GLU A 20 4.64 -17.17 -2.07
N ASP A 21 3.58 -17.06 -1.28
CA ASP A 21 2.19 -17.00 -1.77
C ASP A 21 1.97 -15.78 -2.67
N LEU A 22 2.44 -14.60 -2.24
CA LEU A 22 2.34 -13.38 -3.05
C LEU A 22 3.15 -13.50 -4.35
N TYR A 23 4.34 -14.09 -4.29
CA TYR A 23 5.17 -14.32 -5.46
C TYR A 23 4.53 -15.29 -6.45
N ALA A 24 3.94 -16.38 -5.97
CA ALA A 24 3.20 -17.33 -6.80
C ALA A 24 2.04 -16.64 -7.53
N LEU A 25 1.27 -15.82 -6.82
CA LEU A 25 0.18 -15.02 -7.41
C LEU A 25 0.69 -14.05 -8.48
N ILE A 26 1.80 -13.36 -8.23
CA ILE A 26 2.41 -12.45 -9.21
C ILE A 26 2.84 -13.21 -10.47
N ILE A 27 3.48 -14.37 -10.33
CA ILE A 27 3.90 -15.20 -11.48
C ILE A 27 2.69 -15.65 -12.28
N GLU A 28 1.66 -16.17 -11.62
CA GLU A 28 0.47 -16.71 -12.29
C GLU A 28 -0.27 -15.63 -13.09
N ARG A 29 -0.24 -14.38 -12.63
CA ARG A 29 -0.88 -13.25 -13.30
C ARG A 29 0.00 -12.60 -14.36
N HIS A 30 1.33 -12.63 -14.20
CA HIS A 30 2.28 -12.00 -15.11
C HIS A 30 2.05 -12.45 -16.55
N ARG A 31 1.70 -11.51 -17.43
CA ARG A 31 1.40 -11.73 -18.85
C ARG A 31 0.23 -12.67 -19.17
N HIS A 32 -0.54 -13.08 -18.17
CA HIS A 32 -1.76 -13.88 -18.34
C HIS A 32 -3.02 -13.05 -18.13
N ALA A 33 -3.05 -12.15 -17.15
CA ALA A 33 -4.19 -11.30 -16.85
C ALA A 33 -3.75 -9.95 -16.26
N SER A 34 -4.57 -8.92 -16.46
CA SER A 34 -4.34 -7.62 -15.79
C SER A 34 -4.56 -7.74 -14.29
N PHE A 35 -3.70 -7.11 -13.50
CA PHE A 35 -3.89 -7.00 -12.06
C PHE A 35 -3.45 -5.63 -11.57
N VAL A 36 -4.11 -5.14 -10.52
CA VAL A 36 -3.88 -3.80 -9.94
C VAL A 36 -3.44 -3.98 -8.50
N VAL A 37 -2.38 -3.26 -8.14
CA VAL A 37 -1.82 -3.25 -6.79
C VAL A 37 -1.80 -1.81 -6.31
N THR A 38 -2.32 -1.58 -5.11
CA THR A 38 -2.25 -0.27 -4.46
C THR A 38 -1.38 -0.37 -3.22
N SER A 39 -0.44 0.56 -3.07
CA SER A 39 0.40 0.66 -1.88
C SER A 39 0.39 2.09 -1.36
N ASN A 40 0.52 2.22 -0.04
CA ASN A 40 0.85 3.49 0.60
C ASN A 40 2.36 3.63 0.89
N ARG A 41 3.18 2.72 0.35
CA ARG A 41 4.63 2.71 0.42
C ARG A 41 5.22 2.81 -0.98
N ASP A 42 6.43 3.35 -1.06
CA ASP A 42 7.19 3.36 -2.29
C ASP A 42 7.57 1.93 -2.70
N VAL A 43 7.66 1.69 -4.01
CA VAL A 43 8.03 0.37 -4.56
C VAL A 43 9.40 -0.08 -4.05
N SER A 44 10.34 0.83 -3.83
CA SER A 44 11.66 0.52 -3.27
C SER A 44 11.59 -0.03 -1.84
N GLU A 45 10.56 0.32 -1.06
CA GLU A 45 10.38 -0.21 0.30
C GLU A 45 9.89 -1.66 0.31
N TRP A 46 9.33 -2.15 -0.80
CA TRP A 46 8.74 -3.48 -0.87
C TRP A 46 9.78 -4.59 -0.71
N VAL A 47 11.02 -4.38 -1.15
CA VAL A 47 12.10 -5.37 -0.99
C VAL A 47 12.29 -5.74 0.48
N ALA A 48 12.17 -4.77 1.38
CA ALA A 48 12.30 -4.99 2.82
C ALA A 48 11.08 -5.66 3.47
N LEU A 49 9.94 -5.72 2.77
CA LEU A 49 8.71 -6.37 3.25
C LEU A 49 8.75 -7.88 3.04
N PHE A 50 9.40 -8.37 2.00
CA PHE A 50 9.56 -9.79 1.74
C PHE A 50 10.55 -10.43 2.72
N ALA A 51 10.36 -11.71 3.02
CA ALA A 51 11.29 -12.48 3.84
C ALA A 51 12.64 -12.74 3.12
N ASP A 52 12.59 -12.92 1.80
CA ASP A 52 13.77 -13.11 0.94
C ASP A 52 13.88 -11.95 -0.07
N PRO A 53 14.95 -11.14 -0.02
CA PRO A 53 15.15 -10.02 -0.95
C PRO A 53 15.35 -10.46 -2.40
N ILE A 54 15.86 -11.66 -2.68
CA ILE A 54 16.02 -12.18 -4.05
C ILE A 54 14.65 -12.41 -4.66
N LEU A 55 13.77 -13.10 -3.92
CA LEU A 55 12.39 -13.34 -4.32
C LEU A 55 11.60 -12.03 -4.48
N ALA A 56 11.86 -11.05 -3.60
CA ALA A 56 11.28 -9.71 -3.67
C ALA A 56 11.63 -8.99 -4.97
N ASN A 57 12.92 -8.90 -5.30
CA ASN A 57 13.38 -8.24 -6.53
C ASN A 57 12.80 -8.92 -7.77
N SER A 58 12.80 -10.26 -7.79
CA SER A 58 12.18 -11.07 -8.84
C SER A 58 10.68 -10.77 -9.00
N ALA A 59 9.96 -10.56 -7.90
CA ALA A 59 8.54 -10.19 -7.91
C ALA A 59 8.34 -8.77 -8.46
N LEU A 60 9.13 -7.81 -7.99
CA LEU A 60 9.05 -6.40 -8.38
C LEU A 60 9.40 -6.20 -9.86
N ASP A 61 10.38 -6.92 -10.39
CA ASP A 61 10.71 -6.88 -11.81
C ASP A 61 9.52 -7.32 -12.67
N ARG A 62 8.80 -8.37 -12.27
CA ARG A 62 7.59 -8.84 -12.97
C ARG A 62 6.43 -7.86 -12.86
N LEU A 63 6.25 -7.26 -11.69
CA LEU A 63 5.26 -6.21 -11.45
C LEU A 63 5.51 -4.99 -12.33
N ALA A 64 6.76 -4.53 -12.43
CA ALA A 64 7.14 -3.35 -13.22
C ALA A 64 7.12 -3.63 -14.73
N ASN A 65 7.37 -4.88 -15.12
CA ASN A 65 7.42 -5.28 -16.53
C ASN A 65 6.04 -5.16 -17.20
N GLY A 66 5.86 -4.10 -17.99
CA GLY A 66 4.63 -3.85 -18.74
C GLY A 66 3.50 -3.24 -17.90
N ALA A 67 3.80 -2.67 -16.73
CA ALA A 67 2.84 -1.98 -15.89
C ALA A 67 2.87 -0.46 -16.04
N HIS A 68 1.78 0.18 -15.63
CA HIS A 68 1.69 1.61 -15.44
C HIS A 68 1.81 1.94 -13.96
N GLN A 69 2.85 2.69 -13.58
CA GLN A 69 3.01 3.17 -12.21
C GLN A 69 2.31 4.52 -12.06
N LEU A 70 1.33 4.57 -11.15
CA LEU A 70 0.58 5.79 -10.81
C LEU A 70 0.95 6.23 -9.39
N VAL A 71 1.72 7.31 -9.29
CA VAL A 71 2.01 7.95 -7.99
C VAL A 71 0.88 8.94 -7.69
N ILE A 72 0.23 8.76 -6.54
CA ILE A 72 -0.89 9.60 -6.10
C ILE A 72 -0.42 10.44 -4.92
N ASP A 73 -0.20 11.73 -5.19
CA ASP A 73 0.20 12.70 -4.18
C ASP A 73 -0.95 13.61 -3.79
N GLY A 74 -0.92 14.10 -2.54
CA GLY A 74 -1.85 15.11 -2.04
C GLY A 74 -2.53 14.74 -0.73
N PRO A 75 -3.39 15.63 -0.22
CA PRO A 75 -4.08 15.42 1.05
C PRO A 75 -5.07 14.26 0.95
N SER A 76 -5.21 13.52 2.06
CA SER A 76 -6.20 12.43 2.16
C SER A 76 -7.60 12.92 1.82
N TYR A 77 -8.26 12.23 0.89
CA TYR A 77 -9.64 12.53 0.51
C TYR A 77 -10.63 12.32 1.67
N ARG A 78 -10.26 11.52 2.69
CA ARG A 78 -11.12 11.22 3.84
C ARG A 78 -11.53 12.48 4.60
N ALA A 79 -10.68 13.51 4.65
CA ALA A 79 -11.00 14.77 5.32
C ALA A 79 -12.19 15.51 4.66
N LYS A 80 -12.37 15.36 3.35
CA LYS A 80 -13.52 15.95 2.62
C LYS A 80 -14.83 15.20 2.88
N LEU A 81 -14.74 13.93 3.26
CA LEU A 81 -15.87 13.07 3.60
C LEU A 81 -16.23 13.10 5.08
N ALA A 82 -15.37 13.71 5.93
CA ALA A 82 -15.62 13.80 7.36
C ALA A 82 -16.91 14.61 7.61
N PRO A 83 -17.78 14.17 8.54
CA PRO A 83 -18.94 14.94 8.94
C PRO A 83 -18.50 16.35 9.34
N ARG A 84 -19.16 17.37 8.78
CA ARG A 84 -18.89 18.76 9.17
C ARG A 84 -19.23 18.88 10.66
N PRO A 85 -18.33 19.35 11.53
CA PRO A 85 -18.70 19.60 12.91
C PRO A 85 -19.89 20.57 12.89
N THR A 86 -21.00 20.15 13.48
CA THR A 86 -22.20 20.98 13.64
C THR A 86 -21.74 22.20 14.43
N SER A 87 -21.71 23.37 13.79
CA SER A 87 -21.50 24.63 14.48
C SER A 87 -22.56 24.74 15.57
N GLU A 88 -22.12 24.84 16.82
CA GLU A 88 -22.97 25.08 17.99
C GLU A 88 -24.03 26.14 17.68
N THR A 89 -25.28 25.77 17.88
CA THR A 89 -26.41 26.69 18.04
C THR A 89 -25.99 27.78 19.03
N PRO A 90 -26.16 29.09 18.73
CA PRO A 90 -25.93 30.11 19.75
C PRO A 90 -26.91 29.82 20.88
N MET A 91 -26.38 29.56 22.08
CA MET A 91 -27.22 29.49 23.26
C MET A 91 -27.90 30.85 23.48
N PRO A 92 -29.17 30.85 23.92
CA PRO A 92 -29.90 32.09 24.20
C PRO A 92 -29.25 32.94 25.29
#